data_AF-A0A838YMS7-F1
#
_entry.id   AF-A0A838YMS7-F1
#
_cell.length_a   1.000
_cell.length_b   1.000
_cell.length_c   1.000
_cell.angle_alpha   90.00
_cell.angle_beta   90.00
_cell.angle_gamma   90.00
#
_symmetry.space_group_name_H-M   'P 1'
#
loop_
_entity.id
_entity.type
_entity.pdbx_description
1 polymer ?
#
loop_
_entity_poly.entity_id
_entity_poly.type
_entity_poly.pdbx_seq_one_letter_code
_entity_poly.pdbx_strand_id
1 'polypeptide(L)'
;MIYTIYKFRYRIGFISIVSGIGGMTIGVLIAHFAGFPKGEVIDYFNWMPRGWLPQTIGQLLAFGASQLLLLGMVLVVWNQKELTWAKATYFSFIVWIEMAILLGIVPSEWLNLAQGPLEWTGQREFINFPPILFLNNEIGLSLGALKDIIQAGISTNFLIAGCVIAYLIQDINDKIESSKSRISDYGKEVVRVEQDG
;
A
#
# COMPACT_ATOMS: atom_id res chain seq x y z
N MET A 1 -3.04 -10.01 21.68
CA MET A 1 -3.58 -9.65 20.34
C MET A 1 -3.17 -10.66 19.26
N ILE A 2 -1.86 -10.88 19.02
CA ILE A 2 -1.35 -11.81 17.99
C ILE A 2 -1.84 -13.26 18.17
N TYR A 3 -1.89 -13.76 19.40
CA TYR A 3 -2.38 -15.11 19.70
C TYR A 3 -3.85 -15.31 19.28
N THR A 4 -4.71 -14.31 19.53
CA THR A 4 -6.12 -14.32 19.13
C THR A 4 -6.26 -14.33 17.61
N ILE A 5 -5.46 -13.52 16.91
CA ILE A 5 -5.40 -13.48 15.44
C ILE A 5 -4.98 -14.86 14.90
N TYR A 6 -3.93 -15.46 15.45
CA TYR A 6 -3.46 -16.78 15.02
C TYR A 6 -4.49 -17.90 15.27
N LYS A 7 -5.20 -17.85 16.40
CA LYS A 7 -6.26 -18.81 16.75
C LYS A 7 -7.43 -18.76 15.78
N PHE A 8 -7.84 -17.56 15.37
CA PHE A 8 -8.98 -17.36 14.47
C PHE A 8 -8.57 -17.04 13.02
N ARG A 9 -7.31 -17.27 12.66
CA ARG A 9 -6.70 -16.84 11.40
C ARG A 9 -7.47 -17.25 10.15
N TYR A 10 -8.05 -18.45 10.13
CA TYR A 10 -8.83 -18.92 8.99
C TYR A 10 -10.16 -18.18 8.85
N ARG A 11 -10.84 -17.91 9.98
CA ARG A 11 -12.11 -17.15 9.97
C ARG A 11 -11.87 -15.70 9.61
N ILE A 12 -10.90 -15.06 10.25
CA ILE A 12 -10.51 -13.68 9.95
C ILE A 12 -10.05 -13.60 8.50
N GLY A 13 -9.17 -14.49 8.07
CA GLY A 13 -8.65 -14.52 6.71
C GLY A 13 -9.73 -14.70 5.65
N PHE A 14 -10.68 -15.61 5.87
CA PHE A 14 -11.81 -15.78 4.95
C PHE A 14 -12.71 -14.55 4.88
N ILE A 15 -13.05 -13.96 6.03
CA ILE A 15 -13.85 -12.71 6.10
C ILE A 15 -13.10 -11.58 5.38
N SER A 16 -11.79 -11.45 5.61
CA SER A 16 -10.95 -10.46 4.95
C SER A 16 -10.89 -10.66 3.43
N ILE A 17 -10.80 -11.90 2.94
CA ILE A 17 -10.83 -12.20 1.49
C ILE A 17 -12.17 -11.78 0.88
N VAL A 18 -13.29 -12.21 1.46
CA VAL A 18 -14.63 -11.89 0.95
C VAL A 18 -14.88 -10.38 0.98
N SER A 19 -14.51 -9.72 2.08
CA SER A 19 -14.65 -8.28 2.23
C SER A 19 -13.72 -7.52 1.28
N GLY A 20 -12.52 -8.04 1.04
CA GLY A 20 -11.56 -7.48 0.10
C GLY A 20 -12.02 -7.58 -1.36
N ILE A 21 -12.56 -8.73 -1.77
CA ILE A 21 -13.14 -8.89 -3.12
C ILE A 21 -14.33 -7.96 -3.29
N GLY A 22 -15.32 -8.02 -2.38
CA GLY A 22 -16.53 -7.20 -2.47
C GLY A 22 -16.23 -5.70 -2.41
N GLY A 23 -15.37 -5.29 -1.48
CA GLY A 23 -14.92 -3.91 -1.36
C GLY A 23 -14.19 -3.44 -2.62
N MET A 24 -13.27 -4.26 -3.16
CA MET A 24 -12.54 -3.89 -4.36
C MET A 24 -13.48 -3.71 -5.57
N THR A 25 -14.43 -4.61 -5.76
CA THR A 25 -15.44 -4.48 -6.82
C THR A 25 -16.24 -3.18 -6.66
N ILE A 26 -16.73 -2.89 -5.46
CA ILE A 26 -17.49 -1.66 -5.18
C ILE A 26 -16.61 -0.42 -5.43
N GLY A 27 -15.37 -0.42 -4.95
CA GLY A 27 -14.45 0.71 -5.09
C GLY A 27 -14.10 1.00 -6.54
N VAL A 28 -13.82 -0.04 -7.32
CA VAL A 28 -13.54 0.08 -8.76
C VAL A 28 -14.76 0.59 -9.52
N LEU A 29 -15.96 0.08 -9.22
CA LEU A 29 -17.20 0.59 -9.84
C LEU A 29 -17.40 2.07 -9.54
N ILE A 30 -17.23 2.48 -8.28
CA ILE A 30 -17.34 3.89 -7.89
C ILE A 30 -16.30 4.74 -8.62
N ALA A 31 -15.03 4.34 -8.60
CA ALA A 31 -13.95 5.08 -9.25
C ALA A 31 -14.16 5.22 -10.76
N HIS A 32 -14.54 4.12 -11.42
CA HIS A 32 -14.78 4.08 -12.86
C HIS A 32 -15.96 4.98 -13.24
N PHE A 33 -17.11 4.82 -12.59
CA PHE A 33 -18.30 5.57 -12.96
C PHE A 33 -18.21 7.04 -12.53
N ALA A 34 -17.59 7.37 -11.40
CA ALA A 34 -17.39 8.76 -10.99
C ALA A 34 -16.47 9.56 -11.92
N GLY A 35 -15.57 8.86 -12.65
CA GLY A 35 -14.62 9.45 -13.58
C GLY A 35 -15.19 9.89 -14.93
N PHE A 36 -16.44 9.54 -15.25
CA PHE A 36 -17.05 9.98 -16.52
C PHE A 36 -17.34 11.48 -16.55
N PRO A 37 -17.28 12.12 -17.75
CA PRO A 37 -17.70 13.49 -17.97
C PRO A 37 -19.11 13.79 -17.45
N LYS A 38 -19.29 15.01 -16.93
CA LYS A 38 -20.61 15.51 -16.54
C LYS A 38 -21.48 15.67 -17.79
N GLY A 39 -22.58 14.93 -17.86
CA GLY A 39 -23.53 14.95 -18.97
C GLY A 39 -23.55 13.68 -19.83
N GLU A 40 -22.61 12.75 -19.60
CA GLU A 40 -22.66 11.43 -20.24
C GLU A 40 -23.73 10.56 -19.56
N VAL A 41 -24.66 10.06 -20.37
CA VAL A 41 -25.75 9.19 -19.91
C VAL A 41 -25.24 7.76 -19.84
N ILE A 42 -25.19 7.24 -18.62
CA ILE A 42 -24.80 5.87 -18.28
C ILE A 42 -26.02 5.15 -17.70
N ASP A 43 -26.59 4.21 -18.46
CA ASP A 43 -27.87 3.57 -18.17
C ASP A 43 -28.11 3.22 -16.69
N TYR A 44 -27.19 2.50 -16.05
CA TYR A 44 -27.40 1.94 -14.71
C TYR A 44 -26.85 2.79 -13.55
N PHE A 45 -25.93 3.72 -13.82
CA PHE A 45 -25.17 4.45 -12.78
C PHE A 45 -25.22 5.97 -12.93
N ASN A 46 -26.27 6.50 -13.57
CA ASN A 46 -26.50 7.94 -13.71
C ASN A 46 -26.70 8.67 -12.37
N TRP A 47 -27.14 7.97 -11.33
CA TRP A 47 -27.33 8.53 -9.99
C TRP A 47 -26.01 8.76 -9.23
N MET A 48 -24.90 8.19 -9.72
CA MET A 48 -23.62 8.28 -9.03
C MET A 48 -23.02 9.69 -9.15
N PRO A 49 -22.58 10.31 -8.02
CA PRO A 49 -21.95 11.61 -8.07
C PRO A 49 -20.66 11.57 -8.92
N ARG A 50 -20.49 12.59 -9.77
CA ARG A 50 -19.35 12.72 -10.69
C ARG A 50 -18.28 13.64 -10.15
N GLY A 51 -17.05 13.43 -10.61
CA GLY A 51 -15.91 14.31 -10.35
C GLY A 51 -14.85 13.68 -9.46
N TRP A 52 -13.82 14.47 -9.17
CA TRP A 52 -12.60 13.98 -8.52
C TRP A 52 -12.86 13.36 -7.15
N LEU A 53 -13.73 13.95 -6.32
CA LEU A 53 -13.96 13.48 -4.94
C LEU A 53 -14.55 12.07 -4.87
N PRO A 54 -15.70 11.76 -5.51
CA PRO A 54 -16.23 10.40 -5.51
C PRO A 54 -15.29 9.40 -6.20
N GLN A 55 -14.55 9.83 -7.23
CA GLN A 55 -13.52 9.00 -7.87
C GLN A 55 -12.41 8.62 -6.87
N THR A 56 -11.87 9.59 -6.13
CA THR A 56 -10.85 9.35 -5.11
C THR A 56 -11.36 8.45 -3.99
N ILE A 57 -12.62 8.61 -3.56
CA ILE A 57 -13.24 7.72 -2.56
C ILE A 57 -13.28 6.28 -3.09
N GLY A 58 -13.69 6.08 -4.34
CA GLY A 58 -13.66 4.76 -4.98
C GLY A 58 -12.26 4.15 -5.03
N GLN A 59 -11.26 4.94 -5.42
CA GLN A 59 -9.85 4.51 -5.47
C GLN A 59 -9.32 4.12 -4.07
N LEU A 60 -9.59 4.93 -3.04
CA LEU A 60 -9.18 4.64 -1.66
C LEU A 60 -9.88 3.41 -1.10
N LEU A 61 -11.16 3.21 -1.43
CA LEU A 61 -11.91 2.02 -1.03
C LEU A 61 -11.38 0.77 -1.73
N ALA A 62 -11.05 0.86 -3.04
CA ALA A 62 -10.42 -0.23 -3.77
C ALA A 62 -9.03 -0.58 -3.21
N PHE A 63 -8.22 0.42 -2.87
CA PHE A 63 -6.93 0.23 -2.22
C PHE A 63 -7.08 -0.40 -0.83
N GLY A 64 -7.94 0.14 0.04
CA GLY A 64 -8.17 -0.45 1.37
C GLY A 64 -8.68 -1.89 1.29
N ALA A 65 -9.54 -2.19 0.34
CA ALA A 65 -10.05 -3.53 0.11
C ALA A 65 -8.97 -4.48 -0.45
N SER A 66 -8.03 -4.01 -1.28
CA SER A 66 -6.88 -4.81 -1.70
C SER A 66 -6.01 -5.21 -0.51
N GLN A 67 -5.80 -4.30 0.44
CA GLN A 67 -5.03 -4.59 1.66
C GLN A 67 -5.70 -5.68 2.51
N LEU A 68 -7.03 -5.63 2.66
CA LEU A 68 -7.78 -6.68 3.34
C LEU A 68 -7.69 -8.03 2.60
N LEU A 69 -7.77 -8.02 1.27
CA LEU A 69 -7.65 -9.23 0.46
C LEU A 69 -6.28 -9.90 0.65
N LEU A 70 -5.20 -9.13 0.52
CA LEU A 70 -3.83 -9.61 0.68
C LEU A 70 -3.58 -10.12 2.10
N LEU A 71 -4.02 -9.37 3.12
CA LEU A 71 -3.95 -9.81 4.51
C LEU A 71 -4.68 -11.14 4.72
N GLY A 72 -5.88 -11.27 4.16
CA GLY A 72 -6.67 -12.49 4.29
C GLY A 72 -5.98 -13.70 3.65
N MET A 73 -5.37 -13.50 2.48
CA MET A 73 -4.57 -14.52 1.79
C MET A 73 -3.35 -14.96 2.61
N VAL A 74 -2.63 -14.02 3.25
CA VAL A 74 -1.53 -14.34 4.15
C VAL A 74 -2.03 -15.15 5.36
N LEU A 75 -3.12 -14.74 6.00
CA LEU A 75 -3.64 -15.37 7.22
C LEU A 75 -4.10 -16.82 7.01
N VAL A 76 -4.68 -17.14 5.86
CA VAL A 76 -5.13 -18.51 5.54
C VAL A 76 -3.93 -19.46 5.36
N VAL A 77 -2.82 -18.98 4.81
CA VAL A 77 -1.62 -19.78 4.59
C VAL A 77 -0.66 -19.75 5.78
N TRP A 78 -0.81 -18.78 6.68
CA TRP A 78 -0.02 -18.69 7.92
C TRP A 78 -0.22 -19.94 8.77
N ASN A 79 0.87 -20.67 8.96
CA ASN A 79 0.98 -21.74 9.96
C ASN A 79 2.42 -21.82 10.49
N GLN A 80 2.59 -22.45 11.65
CA GLN A 80 3.91 -22.68 12.29
C GLN A 80 4.70 -23.86 11.71
N LYS A 81 4.22 -24.50 10.62
CA LYS A 81 4.99 -25.54 9.94
C LYS A 81 6.14 -24.90 9.17
N GLU A 82 7.18 -25.71 8.93
CA GLU A 82 8.36 -25.32 8.16
C GLU A 82 7.97 -24.68 6.82
N LEU A 83 8.79 -23.71 6.41
CA LEU A 83 8.58 -22.96 5.18
C LEU A 83 8.97 -23.85 3.99
N THR A 84 8.00 -24.47 3.34
CA THR A 84 8.24 -25.20 2.09
C THR A 84 8.48 -24.22 0.94
N TRP A 85 9.17 -24.66 -0.11
CA TRP A 85 9.38 -23.87 -1.33
C TRP A 85 8.07 -23.32 -1.90
N ALA A 86 7.02 -24.13 -1.94
CA ALA A 86 5.69 -23.69 -2.40
C ALA A 86 5.12 -22.54 -1.55
N LYS A 87 5.26 -22.62 -0.21
CA LYS A 87 4.80 -21.57 0.71
C LYS A 87 5.64 -20.31 0.59
N ALA A 88 6.95 -20.44 0.39
CA ALA A 88 7.85 -19.31 0.11
C ALA A 88 7.48 -18.60 -1.19
N THR A 89 7.32 -19.34 -2.29
CA THR A 89 6.88 -18.79 -3.59
C THR A 89 5.54 -18.06 -3.48
N TYR A 90 4.59 -18.64 -2.75
CA TYR A 90 3.28 -18.01 -2.50
C TYR A 90 3.41 -16.67 -1.78
N PHE A 91 4.19 -16.59 -0.70
CA PHE A 91 4.40 -15.32 0.01
C PHE A 91 5.17 -14.31 -0.84
N SER A 92 6.19 -14.74 -1.60
CA SER A 92 6.89 -13.87 -2.53
C SER A 92 5.95 -13.29 -3.58
N PHE A 93 4.99 -14.09 -4.08
CA PHE A 93 3.98 -13.63 -5.02
C PHE A 93 3.04 -12.59 -4.40
N ILE A 94 2.58 -12.79 -3.16
CA ILE A 94 1.77 -11.80 -2.44
C ILE A 94 2.54 -10.49 -2.26
N VAL A 95 3.80 -10.57 -1.83
CA VAL A 95 4.65 -9.38 -1.66
C VAL A 95 4.83 -8.67 -2.99
N TRP A 96 5.04 -9.40 -4.09
CA TRP A 96 5.13 -8.82 -5.42
C TRP A 96 3.85 -8.07 -5.82
N ILE A 97 2.66 -8.64 -5.56
CA ILE A 97 1.38 -7.96 -5.80
C ILE A 97 1.31 -6.66 -4.98
N GLU A 98 1.67 -6.71 -3.71
CA GLU A 98 1.64 -5.52 -2.85
C GLU A 98 2.58 -4.42 -3.36
N MET A 99 3.78 -4.79 -3.78
CA MET A 99 4.72 -3.84 -4.38
C MET A 99 4.20 -3.24 -5.70
N ALA A 100 3.52 -4.03 -6.53
CA ALA A 100 2.87 -3.54 -7.75
C ALA A 100 1.74 -2.55 -7.43
N ILE A 101 0.97 -2.78 -6.37
CA ILE A 101 -0.08 -1.86 -5.92
C ILE A 101 0.56 -0.55 -5.42
N LEU A 102 1.52 -0.63 -4.49
CA LEU A 102 2.09 0.55 -3.83
C LEU A 102 2.94 1.41 -4.76
N LEU A 103 3.73 0.81 -5.65
CA LEU A 103 4.68 1.53 -6.50
C LEU A 103 4.20 1.71 -7.94
N GLY A 104 3.26 0.89 -8.39
CA GLY A 104 2.70 0.98 -9.73
C GLY A 104 1.35 1.67 -9.73
N ILE A 105 0.36 1.07 -9.07
CA ILE A 105 -1.04 1.50 -9.15
C ILE A 105 -1.25 2.82 -8.42
N VAL A 106 -0.87 2.93 -7.13
CA VAL A 106 -1.15 4.15 -6.35
C VAL A 106 -0.54 5.42 -6.98
N PRO A 107 0.74 5.44 -7.40
CA PRO A 107 1.32 6.61 -8.05
C PRO A 107 0.66 6.90 -9.42
N SER A 108 0.24 5.87 -10.16
CA SER A 108 -0.44 6.06 -11.45
C SER A 108 -1.85 6.65 -11.29
N GLU A 109 -2.61 6.20 -10.30
CA GLU A 109 -3.94 6.73 -10.01
C GLU A 109 -3.88 8.18 -9.50
N TRP A 110 -2.89 8.51 -8.66
CA TRP A 110 -2.62 9.89 -8.27
C TRP A 110 -2.29 10.78 -9.47
N LEU A 111 -1.41 10.30 -10.35
CA LEU A 111 -1.00 11.01 -11.56
C LEU A 111 -2.21 11.29 -12.47
N ASN A 112 -3.06 10.29 -12.70
CA ASN A 112 -4.27 10.42 -13.50
C ASN A 112 -5.28 11.40 -12.88
N LEU A 113 -5.46 11.37 -11.56
CA LEU A 113 -6.33 12.29 -10.84
C LEU A 113 -5.83 13.75 -10.95
N ALA A 114 -4.52 13.94 -10.77
CA ALA A 114 -3.90 15.25 -10.82
C ALA A 114 -3.95 15.87 -12.23
N GLN A 115 -3.74 15.07 -13.28
CA GLN A 115 -3.73 15.55 -14.66
C GLN A 115 -5.12 15.72 -15.27
N GLY A 116 -6.04 14.80 -14.98
CA GLY A 116 -7.38 14.83 -15.53
C GLY A 116 -8.30 15.70 -14.68
N PRO A 117 -9.01 15.15 -13.68
CA PRO A 117 -10.04 15.87 -12.92
C PRO A 117 -9.57 17.13 -12.18
N LEU A 118 -8.34 17.16 -11.67
CA LEU A 118 -7.82 18.31 -10.93
C LEU A 118 -7.12 19.35 -11.81
N GLU A 119 -6.75 18.96 -13.05
CA GLU A 119 -6.09 19.83 -14.03
C GLU A 119 -4.86 20.57 -13.45
N TRP A 120 -4.05 19.87 -12.64
CA TRP A 120 -2.79 20.38 -12.09
C TRP A 120 -1.73 20.42 -13.18
N THR A 121 -1.84 21.44 -14.02
CA THR A 121 -0.97 21.68 -15.18
C THR A 121 0.13 22.69 -14.85
N GLY A 122 1.16 22.73 -15.70
CA GLY A 122 2.25 23.71 -15.56
C GLY A 122 1.81 25.16 -15.83
N GLN A 123 0.64 25.38 -16.40
CA GLN A 123 0.09 26.70 -16.72
C GLN A 123 -0.71 27.32 -15.57
N ARG A 124 -1.10 26.52 -14.57
CA ARG A 124 -1.82 27.01 -13.39
C ARG A 124 -0.85 27.23 -12.24
N GLU A 125 -0.83 28.44 -11.70
CA GLU A 125 0.00 28.80 -10.56
C GLU A 125 -0.69 28.39 -9.26
N PHE A 126 0.07 27.75 -8.36
CA PHE A 126 -0.37 27.39 -7.02
C PHE A 126 -0.10 28.53 -6.04
N ILE A 127 1.12 29.05 -6.05
CA ILE A 127 1.55 30.18 -5.23
C ILE A 127 2.57 31.02 -5.98
N ASN A 128 2.38 32.33 -5.92
CA ASN A 128 3.34 33.30 -6.45
C ASN A 128 4.15 33.86 -5.30
N PHE A 129 5.47 33.84 -5.44
CA PHE A 129 6.33 34.35 -4.39
C PHE A 129 6.49 35.87 -4.49
N PRO A 130 6.66 36.59 -3.37
CA PRO A 130 6.93 38.02 -3.38
C PRO A 130 8.16 38.35 -4.25
N PRO A 131 8.05 39.28 -5.23
CA PRO A 131 9.14 39.58 -6.17
C PRO A 131 10.43 40.03 -5.49
N ILE A 132 10.35 40.61 -4.29
CA ILE A 132 11.52 41.05 -3.51
C ILE A 132 12.47 39.90 -3.14
N LEU A 133 11.98 38.66 -3.11
CA LEU A 133 12.79 37.48 -2.83
C LEU A 133 13.51 36.95 -4.08
N PHE A 134 13.15 37.43 -5.27
CA PHE A 134 13.61 36.92 -6.57
C PHE A 134 14.07 38.02 -7.51
N LEU A 135 14.78 39.02 -6.99
CA LEU A 135 15.34 40.13 -7.77
C LEU A 135 14.28 40.89 -8.59
N ASN A 136 13.07 41.00 -8.03
CA ASN A 136 11.91 41.60 -8.67
C ASN A 136 11.38 40.83 -9.90
N ASN A 137 11.70 39.53 -10.00
CA ASN A 137 11.14 38.63 -11.01
C ASN A 137 9.88 37.94 -10.49
N GLU A 138 8.92 37.69 -11.39
CA GLU A 138 7.72 36.90 -11.08
C GLU A 138 8.07 35.41 -11.16
N ILE A 139 8.24 34.78 -9.99
CA ILE A 139 8.48 33.35 -9.88
C ILE A 139 7.32 32.74 -9.10
N GLY A 140 6.61 31.83 -9.77
CA GLY A 140 5.50 31.07 -9.20
C GLY A 140 5.80 29.58 -9.18
N LEU A 141 5.25 28.88 -8.19
CA LEU A 141 5.21 27.42 -8.19
C LEU A 141 3.94 26.97 -8.91
N SER A 142 4.08 26.23 -10.00
CA SER A 142 2.93 25.70 -10.75
C SER A 142 2.30 24.50 -10.05
N LEU A 143 1.00 24.26 -10.29
CA LEU A 143 0.31 23.05 -9.84
C LEU A 143 0.94 21.79 -10.44
N GLY A 144 1.51 21.88 -11.65
CA GLY A 144 2.33 20.81 -12.24
C GLY A 144 3.58 20.48 -11.42
N ALA A 145 4.29 21.50 -10.93
CA ALA A 145 5.44 21.29 -10.04
C ALA A 145 5.00 20.71 -8.68
N LEU A 146 3.88 21.18 -8.12
CA LEU A 146 3.32 20.64 -6.87
C LEU A 146 2.96 19.15 -7.01
N LYS A 147 2.31 18.78 -8.11
CA LYS A 147 1.98 17.40 -8.47
C LYS A 147 3.21 16.50 -8.45
N ASP A 148 4.29 16.92 -9.11
CA ASP A 148 5.50 16.11 -9.26
C ASP A 148 6.24 15.95 -7.92
N ILE A 149 6.24 16.99 -7.08
CA ILE A 149 6.76 16.92 -5.70
C ILE A 149 5.97 15.89 -4.88
N ILE A 150 4.63 15.93 -4.95
CA ILE A 150 3.78 14.99 -4.21
C ILE A 150 3.98 13.57 -4.73
N GLN A 151 4.06 13.37 -6.05
CA GLN A 151 4.32 12.06 -6.66
C GLN A 151 5.66 11.46 -6.19
N ALA A 152 6.71 12.28 -6.16
CA ALA A 152 8.00 11.88 -5.62
C ALA A 152 7.89 11.49 -4.14
N GLY A 153 7.21 12.32 -3.34
CA GLY A 153 7.00 12.07 -1.91
C GLY A 153 6.24 10.77 -1.64
N ILE A 154 5.15 10.49 -2.37
CA ILE A 154 4.37 9.25 -2.26
C ILE A 154 5.27 8.04 -2.54
N SER A 155 5.98 8.05 -3.67
CA SER A 155 6.81 6.92 -4.10
C SER A 155 7.97 6.66 -3.13
N THR A 156 8.65 7.72 -2.67
CA THR A 156 9.75 7.60 -1.70
C THR A 156 9.25 7.10 -0.35
N ASN A 157 8.13 7.60 0.14
CA ASN A 157 7.58 7.19 1.43
C ASN A 157 7.13 5.73 1.43
N PHE A 158 6.52 5.23 0.35
CA PHE A 158 6.18 3.82 0.24
C PHE A 158 7.42 2.92 0.24
N LEU A 159 8.49 3.33 -0.45
CA LEU A 159 9.75 2.60 -0.42
C LEU A 159 10.35 2.55 1.00
N ILE A 160 10.39 3.68 1.69
CA ILE A 160 10.89 3.77 3.07
C ILE A 160 10.05 2.89 4.00
N ALA A 161 8.71 2.98 3.92
CA ALA A 161 7.81 2.17 4.72
C ALA A 161 8.03 0.67 4.48
N GLY A 162 8.21 0.25 3.22
CA GLY A 162 8.55 -1.13 2.87
C GLY A 162 9.86 -1.59 3.51
N CYS A 163 10.91 -0.77 3.44
CA CYS A 163 12.20 -1.07 4.07
C CYS A 163 12.10 -1.17 5.61
N VAL A 164 11.35 -0.26 6.25
CA VAL A 164 11.13 -0.30 7.71
C VAL A 164 10.40 -1.56 8.12
N ILE A 165 9.34 -1.95 7.40
CA ILE A 165 8.61 -3.19 7.68
C ILE A 165 9.52 -4.41 7.52
N ALA A 166 10.32 -4.46 6.44
CA ALA A 166 11.28 -5.54 6.22
C ALA A 166 12.30 -5.63 7.36
N TYR A 167 12.83 -4.49 7.81
CA TYR A 167 13.74 -4.42 8.96
C TYR A 167 13.08 -4.93 10.25
N LEU A 168 11.85 -4.50 10.55
CA LEU A 168 11.12 -4.96 11.73
C LEU A 168 10.87 -6.48 11.71
N ILE A 169 10.57 -7.04 10.53
CA ILE A 169 10.41 -8.50 10.37
C ILE A 169 11.74 -9.22 10.61
N GLN A 170 12.86 -8.69 10.11
CA GLN A 170 14.18 -9.25 10.37
C GLN A 170 14.52 -9.23 11.86
N ASP A 171 14.34 -8.10 12.55
CA ASP A 171 14.59 -7.98 13.99
C ASP A 171 13.75 -8.97 14.82
N ILE A 172 12.48 -9.17 14.45
CA ILE A 172 11.64 -10.19 15.10
C ILE A 172 12.19 -11.60 14.86
N ASN A 173 12.61 -11.92 13.65
CA ASN A 173 13.16 -13.23 13.32
C ASN A 173 14.47 -13.49 14.06
N ASP A 174 15.38 -12.51 14.15
CA ASP A 174 16.64 -12.63 14.87
C ASP A 174 16.42 -12.86 16.37
N LYS A 175 15.43 -12.19 16.97
CA LYS A 175 15.00 -12.42 18.36
C LYS A 175 14.43 -13.82 18.58
N ILE A 176 13.65 -14.34 17.62
CA ILE A 176 13.12 -15.70 17.69
C ILE A 176 14.26 -16.72 17.53
N GLU A 177 15.19 -16.51 16.61
CA GLU A 177 16.27 -17.45 16.36
C GLU A 177 17.28 -17.49 17.52
N SER A 178 17.60 -16.34 18.11
CA SER A 178 18.45 -16.26 19.30
C SER A 178 17.84 -16.91 20.54
N SER A 179 16.52 -17.08 20.58
CA SER A 179 15.80 -17.79 21.67
C SER A 179 15.76 -19.31 21.53
N LYS A 180 16.13 -19.87 20.37
CA LYS A 180 16.18 -21.32 20.17
C LYS A 180 17.53 -21.85 20.68
N SER A 181 17.52 -22.88 21.52
CA SER A 181 18.74 -23.62 21.83
C SER A 181 19.26 -24.24 20.52
N ARG A 182 20.46 -23.86 20.10
CA ARG A 182 21.11 -24.52 18.96
C ARG A 182 21.55 -25.89 19.45
N ILE A 183 21.11 -26.97 18.80
CA ILE A 183 21.74 -28.27 18.95
C ILE A 183 22.96 -28.24 18.02
N SER A 184 24.14 -28.49 18.56
CA SER A 184 25.38 -28.55 17.79
C SER A 184 25.30 -29.66 16.74
N ASP A 185 26.07 -29.56 15.65
CA ASP A 185 26.20 -30.61 14.63
C ASP A 185 26.57 -31.99 15.22
N TYR A 186 27.06 -32.00 16.47
CA TYR A 186 27.39 -33.19 17.26
C TYR A 186 26.29 -33.62 18.24
N GLY A 187 25.07 -33.09 18.13
CA GLY A 187 23.89 -33.55 18.88
C GLY A 187 23.78 -33.09 20.33
N LYS A 188 24.54 -32.07 20.76
CA LYS A 188 24.45 -31.50 22.12
C LYS A 188 23.77 -30.13 22.12
N GLU A 189 22.90 -29.86 23.09
CA GLU A 189 22.37 -28.52 23.33
C GLU A 189 23.52 -27.55 23.63
N VAL A 190 23.67 -26.54 22.79
CA VAL A 190 24.66 -25.47 22.97
C VAL A 190 24.01 -24.38 23.80
N VAL A 191 24.27 -24.39 25.10
CA VAL A 191 23.97 -23.26 25.97
C VAL A 191 24.93 -22.13 25.58
N ARG A 192 24.38 -20.95 25.20
CA ARG A 192 25.20 -19.75 25.00
C ARG A 192 25.88 -19.44 26.33
N VAL A 193 27.22 -19.50 26.36
CA VAL A 193 27.99 -18.87 27.42
C VAL A 193 27.96 -17.37 27.09
N GLU A 194 27.27 -16.58 27.91
CA GLU A 194 27.47 -15.13 27.89
C GLU A 194 28.94 -14.88 28.22
N GLN A 195 29.69 -14.36 27.24
CA GLN A 195 30.99 -13.76 27.52
C GLN A 195 30.70 -12.43 28.20
N ASP A 196 30.83 -12.40 29.52
CA ASP A 196 30.95 -11.16 30.28
C ASP A 196 32.10 -10.35 29.70
N GLY A 197 31.77 -9.20 29.12
CA GLY A 197 32.68 -8.16 28.66
C GLY A 197 32.31 -6.84 29.32
#